data_AF-A0A942RSF0-F1
#
_entry.id   AF-A0A942RSF0-F1
#
_cell.length_a   1.000
_cell.length_b   1.000
_cell.length_c   1.000
_cell.angle_alpha   90.00
_cell.angle_beta   90.00
_cell.angle_gamma   90.00
#
_symmetry.space_group_name_H-M   'P 1'
#
loop_
_entity.id
_entity.type
_entity.pdbx_description
1 polymer ?
#
loop_
_entity_poly.entity_id
_entity_poly.type
_entity_poly.pdbx_seq_one_letter_code
_entity_poly.pdbx_strand_id
1 'polypeptide(L)'
;MDYSLLKKIAASKRVSLKKLAVLIDMTETGFFAAIKNDTMSVKKLEKCAVVLGCTICDFFQCTGTNSTDDGFKEKYYELLEKDHKRMEEILKLKQQLKTEKSK
;
A
#
# COMPACT_ATOMS: atom_id res chain seq x y z
N MET A 1 9.55 2.64 -12.54
CA MET A 1 8.33 1.87 -12.19
C MET A 1 8.26 0.62 -13.07
N ASP A 2 7.92 -0.56 -12.52
CA ASP A 2 7.80 -1.77 -13.34
C ASP A 2 6.40 -1.89 -13.97
N TYR A 3 6.34 -1.71 -15.29
CA TYR A 3 5.12 -1.86 -16.08
C TYR A 3 4.49 -3.25 -15.97
N SER A 4 5.32 -4.29 -15.89
CA SER A 4 4.84 -5.67 -15.80
C SER A 4 4.13 -5.92 -14.48
N LEU A 5 4.62 -5.35 -13.37
CA LEU A 5 3.95 -5.41 -12.07
C LEU A 5 2.64 -4.64 -12.07
N LEU A 6 2.65 -3.39 -12.56
CA LEU A 6 1.42 -2.59 -12.66
C LEU A 6 0.34 -3.33 -13.47
N LYS A 7 0.72 -3.94 -14.60
CA LYS A 7 -0.20 -4.72 -15.44
C LYS A 7 -0.75 -5.96 -14.71
N LYS A 8 0.08 -6.68 -13.95
CA LYS A 8 -0.36 -7.83 -13.14
C LYS A 8 -1.34 -7.41 -12.05
N ILE A 9 -1.04 -6.33 -11.33
CA ILE A 9 -1.91 -5.81 -10.26
C ILE A 9 -3.24 -5.35 -10.86
N ALA A 10 -3.21 -4.57 -11.94
CA ALA A 10 -4.42 -4.11 -12.63
C ALA A 10 -5.28 -5.29 -13.13
N ALA A 11 -4.66 -6.32 -13.70
CA ALA A 11 -5.36 -7.54 -14.12
C ALA A 11 -5.99 -8.29 -12.94
N SER A 12 -5.28 -8.43 -11.82
CA SER A 12 -5.81 -9.08 -10.60
C SER A 12 -7.05 -8.37 -10.04
N LYS A 13 -7.12 -7.04 -10.22
CA LYS A 13 -8.23 -6.19 -9.79
C LYS A 13 -9.31 -6.02 -10.85
N ARG A 14 -9.18 -6.69 -12.01
CA ARG A 14 -10.08 -6.57 -13.17
C ARG A 14 -10.25 -5.13 -13.67
N VAL A 15 -9.21 -4.31 -13.50
CA VAL A 15 -9.16 -2.93 -14.00
C VAL A 15 -8.31 -2.91 -15.26
N SER A 16 -8.88 -2.48 -16.39
CA SER A 16 -8.10 -2.30 -17.61
C SER A 16 -7.18 -1.08 -17.48
N LEU A 17 -6.00 -1.12 -18.11
CA LEU A 17 -5.06 0.01 -18.08
C LEU A 17 -5.65 1.30 -18.67
N LYS A 18 -6.54 1.17 -19.66
CA LYS A 18 -7.30 2.30 -20.22
C LYS A 18 -8.23 2.93 -19.18
N LYS A 19 -8.98 2.09 -18.46
CA LYS A 19 -9.85 2.55 -17.38
C LYS A 19 -9.04 3.16 -16.23
N LEU A 20 -7.88 2.58 -15.92
CA LEU A 20 -6.97 3.11 -14.91
C LEU A 20 -6.47 4.51 -15.29
N ALA A 21 -6.07 4.74 -16.55
CA ALA A 21 -5.65 6.06 -17.03
C ALA A 21 -6.74 7.12 -16.80
N VAL A 22 -8.00 6.80 -17.12
CA VAL A 22 -9.14 7.69 -16.88
C VAL A 22 -9.35 7.95 -15.39
N LEU A 23 -9.29 6.91 -14.56
CA LEU A 23 -9.50 7.01 -13.11
C LEU A 23 -8.43 7.85 -12.38
N ILE A 24 -7.25 8.01 -12.98
CA ILE A 24 -6.18 8.85 -12.43
C ILE A 24 -6.10 10.24 -13.10
N ASP A 25 -7.09 10.63 -13.90
CA ASP A 25 -7.14 11.88 -14.66
C ASP A 25 -5.96 12.02 -15.64
N MET A 26 -5.72 11.00 -16.46
CA MET A 26 -4.75 11.03 -17.56
C MET A 26 -5.40 10.59 -18.87
N THR A 27 -4.89 11.12 -19.98
CA THR A 27 -5.20 10.58 -21.30
C THR A 27 -4.55 9.20 -21.42
N GLU A 28 -5.15 8.29 -22.19
CA GLU A 28 -4.56 6.96 -22.44
C GLU A 28 -3.13 7.10 -23.00
N THR A 29 -2.94 7.97 -23.99
CA THR A 29 -1.64 8.23 -24.61
C THR A 29 -0.61 8.77 -23.61
N GLY A 30 -1.00 9.74 -22.77
CA GLY A 30 -0.13 10.30 -21.74
C GLY A 30 0.22 9.29 -20.66
N PHE A 31 -0.72 8.42 -20.30
CA PHE A 31 -0.49 7.34 -19.34
C PHE A 31 0.53 6.33 -19.86
N PHE A 32 0.33 5.80 -21.07
CA PHE A 32 1.28 4.83 -21.65
C PHE A 32 2.67 5.45 -21.89
N ALA A 33 2.74 6.72 -22.28
CA ALA A 33 4.01 7.44 -22.41
C ALA A 33 4.71 7.60 -21.05
N ALA A 34 3.98 7.98 -20.00
CA ALA A 34 4.53 8.17 -18.65
C ALA A 34 5.06 6.87 -18.05
N ILE A 35 4.37 5.75 -18.30
CA ILE A 35 4.86 4.42 -17.92
C ILE A 35 6.15 4.08 -18.67
N LYS A 36 6.12 4.22 -20.01
CA LYS A 36 7.24 3.82 -20.88
C LYS A 36 8.51 4.60 -20.57
N ASN A 37 8.37 5.89 -20.25
CA ASN A 37 9.49 6.80 -20.01
C ASN A 37 9.83 6.94 -18.52
N ASP A 38 9.13 6.24 -17.64
CA ASP A 38 9.25 6.37 -16.18
C ASP A 38 9.11 7.81 -15.66
N THR A 39 8.21 8.58 -16.26
CA THR A 39 8.00 10.01 -15.94
C THR A 39 6.71 10.26 -15.14
N MET A 40 6.10 9.20 -14.59
CA MET A 40 4.86 9.34 -13.84
C MET A 40 5.09 10.03 -12.50
N SER A 41 4.32 11.08 -12.21
CA SER A 41 4.46 11.80 -10.95
C SER A 41 3.98 10.97 -9.76
N VAL A 42 4.59 11.19 -8.60
CA VAL A 42 4.24 10.50 -7.34
C VAL A 42 2.75 10.62 -7.03
N LYS A 43 2.16 11.81 -7.21
CA LYS A 43 0.71 12.04 -7.02
C LYS A 43 -0.17 11.15 -7.90
N LYS A 44 0.28 10.83 -9.13
CA LYS A 44 -0.46 9.94 -10.04
C LYS A 44 -0.27 8.48 -9.65
N LEU A 45 0.92 8.11 -9.19
CA LEU A 45 1.20 6.79 -8.62
C LEU A 45 0.37 6.52 -7.35
N GLU A 46 0.23 7.50 -6.47
CA GLU A 46 -0.68 7.44 -5.32
C GLU A 46 -2.12 7.15 -5.75
N LYS A 47 -2.62 7.86 -6.76
CA LYS A 47 -3.94 7.60 -7.31
C LYS A 47 -4.06 6.19 -7.89
N CYS A 48 -3.06 5.70 -8.61
CA CYS A 48 -3.02 4.32 -9.09
C CYS A 48 -3.12 3.31 -7.93
N ALA A 49 -2.35 3.53 -6.87
CA ALA A 49 -2.32 2.68 -5.69
C ALA A 49 -3.70 2.63 -5.00
N VAL A 50 -4.33 3.80 -4.83
CA VAL A 50 -5.69 3.91 -4.27
C VAL A 50 -6.71 3.17 -5.13
N VAL A 51 -6.72 3.39 -6.44
CA VAL A 51 -7.66 2.74 -7.38
C VAL A 51 -7.48 1.22 -7.39
N LEU A 52 -6.24 0.74 -7.27
CA LEU A 52 -5.92 -0.68 -7.29
C LEU A 52 -5.99 -1.34 -5.90
N GLY A 53 -6.18 -0.56 -4.84
CA GLY A 53 -6.18 -1.05 -3.47
C GLY A 53 -4.87 -1.73 -3.09
N CYS A 54 -3.75 -1.10 -3.45
CA CYS A 54 -2.39 -1.52 -3.12
C CYS A 54 -1.57 -0.32 -2.63
N THR A 55 -0.29 -0.54 -2.34
CA THR A 55 0.66 0.51 -1.98
C THR A 55 1.48 0.93 -3.19
N ILE A 56 2.11 2.11 -3.14
CA ILE A 56 3.00 2.58 -4.21
C ILE A 56 4.20 1.63 -4.37
N CYS A 57 4.70 1.07 -3.25
CA CYS A 57 5.82 0.14 -3.23
C CYS A 57 5.57 -1.10 -4.10
N ASP A 58 4.31 -1.53 -4.24
CA ASP A 58 3.95 -2.69 -5.07
C ASP A 58 4.23 -2.47 -6.57
N PHE A 59 4.42 -1.22 -7.01
CA PHE A 59 4.79 -0.89 -8.40
C PHE A 59 6.29 -0.90 -8.66
N PHE A 60 7.10 -1.05 -7.61
CA PHE A 60 8.55 -1.08 -7.71
C PHE A 60 9.03 -2.47 -7.32
N GLN A 61 9.73 -3.14 -8.23
CA GLN A 61 10.57 -4.26 -7.81
C GLN A 61 11.61 -3.67 -6.87
N CYS A 62 11.54 -3.97 -5.58
CA CYS A 62 12.68 -3.76 -4.70
C CYS A 62 13.79 -4.67 -5.23
N THR A 63 14.66 -4.17 -6.11
CA THR A 63 15.93 -4.81 -6.46
C THR A 63 16.88 -4.63 -5.28
N GLY A 64 16.46 -5.11 -4.11
CA GLY A 64 17.34 -5.49 -3.04
C GLY A 64 17.84 -6.89 -3.40
N THR A 65 19.14 -6.96 -3.69
CA THR A 65 19.94 -8.17 -3.68
C THR A 65 19.40 -9.27 -2.77
N ASN A 66 19.53 -10.52 -3.19
CA ASN A 66 19.41 -11.76 -2.41
C ASN A 66 19.81 -11.63 -0.92
N SER A 67 18.92 -11.12 -0.09
CA SER A 67 19.03 -11.13 1.36
C SER A 67 17.63 -11.36 1.87
N THR A 68 17.32 -12.63 2.10
CA THR A 68 16.28 -13.13 3.02
C THR A 68 15.36 -12.04 3.57
N ASP A 69 14.23 -11.86 2.88
CA ASP A 69 13.11 -10.95 3.18
C ASP A 69 12.45 -11.22 4.56
N ASP A 70 12.95 -12.21 5.31
CA ASP A 70 12.45 -12.58 6.63
C ASP A 70 12.68 -11.47 7.68
N GLY A 71 13.81 -10.74 7.63
CA GLY A 71 14.14 -9.77 8.68
C GLY A 71 13.27 -8.50 8.69
N PHE A 72 12.86 -8.00 7.52
CA PHE A 72 11.96 -6.83 7.45
C PHE A 72 10.55 -7.23 7.87
N LYS A 73 10.10 -8.39 7.40
CA LYS A 73 8.77 -8.92 7.67
C LYS A 73 8.61 -9.27 9.15
N GLU A 74 9.61 -9.90 9.76
CA GLU A 74 9.66 -10.21 11.18
C GLU A 74 9.62 -8.92 12.03
N LYS A 75 10.46 -7.93 11.71
CA LYS A 75 10.45 -6.63 12.40
C LYS A 75 9.12 -5.90 12.27
N TYR A 76 8.47 -5.99 11.11
CA TYR A 76 7.14 -5.43 10.88
C TYR A 76 6.06 -6.14 11.72
N TYR A 77 6.09 -7.48 11.80
CA TYR A 77 5.16 -8.24 12.64
C TYR A 77 5.41 -8.02 14.14
N GLU A 78 6.65 -7.90 14.59
CA GLU A 78 6.97 -7.53 15.98
C GLU A 78 6.41 -6.16 16.37
N LEU A 79 6.49 -5.18 15.47
CA LEU A 79 5.91 -3.85 15.66
C LEU A 79 4.39 -3.91 15.77
N LEU A 80 3.74 -4.67 14.88
CA LEU A 80 2.28 -4.88 14.92
C LEU A 80 1.84 -5.56 16.23
N GLU A 81 2.58 -6.56 16.69
CA GLU A 81 2.24 -7.27 17.92
C GLU A 81 2.37 -6.35 19.15
N LYS A 82 3.41 -5.49 19.18
CA LYS A 82 3.58 -4.48 20.24
C LYS A 82 2.42 -3.47 20.27
N ASP A 83 2.02 -2.97 19.11
CA ASP A 83 0.89 -2.04 19.02
C ASP A 83 -0.44 -2.69 19.43
N HIS A 84 -0.64 -3.96 19.08
CA HIS A 84 -1.82 -4.73 19.50
C HIS A 84 -1.90 -4.87 21.02
N LYS A 85 -0.79 -5.29 21.66
CA LYS A 85 -0.71 -5.40 23.13
C LYS A 85 -0.97 -4.05 23.81
N ARG A 86 -0.40 -2.97 23.28
CA ARG A 86 -0.64 -1.62 23.80
C ARG A 86 -2.11 -1.21 23.71
N MET A 87 -2.81 -1.55 22.63
CA MET A 87 -4.25 -1.29 22.51
C MET A 87 -5.08 -2.08 23.52
N GLU A 88 -4.75 -3.36 23.75
CA GLU A 88 -5.44 -4.18 24.76
C GLU A 88 -5.27 -3.62 26.18
N GLU A 89 -4.07 -3.15 26.53
CA GLU A 89 -3.82 -2.51 27.82
C GLU A 89 -4.64 -1.22 27.97
N ILE A 90 -4.69 -0.38 26.94
CA ILE A 90 -5.50 0.84 26.94
C ILE A 90 -6.99 0.49 27.12
N LEU A 91 -7.48 -0.58 26.50
CA LEU A 91 -8.87 -1.03 26.66
C LEU A 91 -9.17 -1.49 28.09
N LYS A 92 -8.26 -2.27 28.70
CA LYS A 92 -8.38 -2.71 30.10
C LYS A 92 -8.40 -1.53 31.07
N LEU A 93 -7.48 -0.58 30.90
CA LEU A 93 -7.43 0.64 31.72
C LEU A 93 -8.72 1.47 31.59
N LYS A 94 -9.26 1.61 30.38
CA LYS A 94 -10.53 2.30 30.15
C LYS A 94 -11.71 1.60 30.85
N GLN A 95 -11.74 0.27 30.88
CA GLN A 95 -12.76 -0.47 31.61
C GLN A 95 -12.65 -0.26 33.11
N GLN A 96 -11.43 -0.33 33.67
CA GLN A 96 -11.19 -0.10 35.10
C GLN A 96 -11.62 1.30 35.53
N LEU A 97 -11.23 2.34 34.77
CA LEU A 97 -11.68 3.73 34.99
C LEU A 97 -13.20 3.88 34.94
N LYS A 98 -13.89 3.10 34.09
CA LYS A 98 -15.36 3.14 33.99
C LYS A 98 -16.03 2.51 35.21
N THR A 99 -15.47 1.41 35.74
CA THR A 99 -15.94 0.78 36.98
C THR A 99 -15.64 1.61 38.23
N GLU A 100 -14.51 2.32 38.27
CA GLU A 100 -14.16 3.19 39.40
C GLU A 100 -15.01 4.47 39.43
N LYS A 101 -15.35 5.04 38.27
CA LYS A 101 -16.27 6.19 38.18
C LYS A 101 -17.74 5.86 38.48
N SER A 102 -18.08 4.57 38.61
CA SER A 102 -19.43 4.09 38.87
C SER A 102 -19.62 3.60 40.32
N LYS A 103 -18.60 3.75 41.16
CA LYS A 103 -18.65 3.65 42.62
C LYS A 103 -18.64 5.05 43.24
#